data_AF-A0A832FU98-F1
#
_entry.id   AF-A0A832FU98-F1
#
_cell.length_a   1.000
_cell.length_b   1.000
_cell.length_c   1.000
_cell.angle_alpha   90.00
_cell.angle_beta   90.00
_cell.angle_gamma   90.00
#
_symmetry.space_group_name_H-M   'P 1'
#
loop_
_entity.id
_entity.type
_entity.pdbx_description
1 polymer ?
#
loop_
_entity_poly.entity_id
_entity_poly.type
_entity_poly.pdbx_seq_one_letter_code
_entity_poly.pdbx_strand_id
1 'polypeptide(L)'
;MNLYPQGTGSPGNRGTVDIGSSNNSTADIARQILYGVTASDLAYHGGTLQFDAQGFLYLNGDTGISAGVKDELTAIIGKPRILPVFRSVTNPGNNATYQIVTFVGVRILEVKLTGSMSSKRVTIQPARVITQGAIPATGGTKSYAVYSPVWLVR
;
A
#
# COMPACT_ATOMS: atom_id res chain seq x y z
N MET A 1 3.53 0.42 -14.74
CA MET A 1 3.14 1.75 -14.19
C MET A 1 4.29 2.29 -13.34
N ASN A 2 4.56 3.59 -13.37
CA ASN A 2 5.49 4.25 -12.43
C ASN A 2 4.69 4.70 -11.19
N LEU A 3 5.27 4.59 -9.99
CA LEU A 3 4.73 5.04 -8.71
C LEU A 3 5.46 6.27 -8.12
N TYR A 4 6.52 6.79 -8.74
CA TYR A 4 7.17 8.00 -8.26
C TYR A 4 6.51 9.26 -8.83
N PRO A 5 6.16 10.29 -8.05
CA PRO A 5 5.51 11.49 -8.58
C PRO A 5 6.44 12.23 -9.57
N GLN A 6 6.02 12.36 -10.83
CA GLN A 6 6.80 13.01 -11.91
C GLN A 6 6.28 14.40 -12.28
N GLY A 7 5.68 15.13 -11.34
CA GLY A 7 5.28 16.53 -11.55
C GLY A 7 3.96 16.76 -12.31
N THR A 8 3.19 15.70 -12.59
CA THR A 8 1.84 15.82 -13.16
C THR A 8 0.80 15.17 -12.24
N GLY A 9 -0.05 15.99 -11.64
CA GLY A 9 -1.09 15.59 -10.69
C GLY A 9 -0.82 16.07 -9.26
N SER A 10 -1.89 16.38 -8.52
CA SER A 10 -1.86 16.93 -7.17
C SER A 10 -0.82 16.21 -6.29
N PRO A 11 0.06 16.95 -5.58
CA PRO A 11 0.95 16.39 -4.58
C PRO A 11 0.13 15.55 -3.59
N GLY A 12 0.23 14.21 -3.68
CA GLY A 12 -0.66 13.30 -2.95
C GLY A 12 -1.19 12.13 -3.76
N ASN A 13 -1.08 12.15 -5.09
CA ASN A 13 -1.51 11.02 -5.95
C ASN A 13 -0.67 9.74 -5.77
N ARG A 14 0.44 9.80 -5.04
CA ARG A 14 1.35 8.69 -4.74
C ARG A 14 1.93 8.90 -3.35
N GLY A 15 1.87 7.87 -2.51
CA GLY A 15 2.25 7.96 -1.10
C GLY A 15 2.45 6.59 -0.46
N THR A 16 2.88 6.60 0.79
CA THR A 16 2.90 5.43 1.67
C THR A 16 1.75 5.53 2.65
N VAL A 17 1.22 4.38 3.05
CA VAL A 17 0.18 4.31 4.07
C VAL A 17 0.78 3.50 5.22
N ASP A 18 0.73 4.06 6.43
CA ASP A 18 1.14 3.33 7.63
C ASP A 18 -0.08 2.58 8.17
N ILE A 19 0.04 1.26 8.21
CA ILE A 19 -0.96 0.41 8.84
C ILE A 19 -0.42 0.07 10.22
N GLY A 20 -0.86 0.83 11.22
CA GLY A 20 -0.43 0.66 12.60
C GLY A 20 -0.86 1.83 13.47
N SER A 21 -0.05 2.14 14.49
CA SER A 21 -0.23 3.33 15.32
C SER A 21 -0.15 4.61 14.47
N SER A 22 -0.79 5.70 14.89
CA SER A 22 -0.70 7.00 14.20
C SER A 22 0.69 7.66 14.25
N ASN A 23 1.68 6.98 14.82
CA ASN A 23 3.08 7.37 14.78
C ASN A 23 3.70 6.83 13.51
N ASN A 24 3.53 7.59 12.45
CA ASN A 24 4.05 7.31 11.13
C ASN A 24 5.59 7.41 11.09
N SER A 25 6.20 6.30 11.45
CA SER A 25 7.64 6.13 11.53
C SER A 25 8.15 5.55 10.21
N THR A 26 9.23 6.13 9.67
CA THR A 26 9.92 5.54 8.51
C THR A 26 10.34 4.09 8.78
N ALA A 27 10.65 3.74 10.04
CA ALA A 27 11.00 2.37 10.42
C ALA A 27 9.81 1.40 10.31
N ASP A 28 8.60 1.84 10.65
CA ASP A 28 7.39 1.01 10.54
C ASP A 28 7.01 0.79 9.09
N ILE A 29 7.05 1.85 8.27
CA ILE A 29 6.84 1.73 6.82
C ILE A 29 7.89 0.79 6.20
N ALA A 30 9.17 0.96 6.54
CA ALA A 30 10.26 0.11 6.06
C ALA A 30 9.99 -1.37 6.38
N ARG A 31 9.62 -1.67 7.64
CA ARG A 31 9.25 -3.02 8.08
C ARG A 31 8.04 -3.55 7.32
N GLN A 32 6.98 -2.76 7.14
CA GLN A 32 5.77 -3.16 6.42
C GLN A 32 6.05 -3.44 4.94
N ILE A 33 6.95 -2.69 4.29
CA ILE A 33 7.39 -2.95 2.91
C ILE A 33 8.11 -4.30 2.80
N LEU A 34 9.02 -4.58 3.75
CA LEU A 34 9.82 -5.80 3.75
C LEU A 34 8.99 -7.03 4.11
N TYR A 35 8.24 -6.95 5.20
CA TYR A 35 7.66 -8.11 5.92
C TYR A 35 6.14 -8.12 5.93
N GLY A 36 5.49 -7.03 5.53
CA GLY A 36 4.04 -6.88 5.58
C GLY A 36 3.52 -6.42 6.95
N VAL A 37 2.20 -6.29 6.99
CA VAL A 37 1.43 -5.87 8.18
C VAL A 37 1.31 -7.04 9.15
N THR A 38 1.45 -6.76 10.44
CA THR A 38 1.37 -7.74 11.54
C THR A 38 0.00 -7.72 12.23
N ALA A 39 -0.28 -8.69 13.10
CA ALA A 39 -1.48 -8.66 13.92
C ALA A 39 -1.52 -7.44 14.87
N SER A 40 -0.37 -7.02 15.38
CA SER A 40 -0.24 -5.82 16.24
C SER A 40 -0.56 -4.54 15.47
N ASP A 41 -0.14 -4.47 14.20
CA ASP A 41 -0.51 -3.37 13.31
C ASP A 41 -2.03 -3.32 13.10
N LEU A 42 -2.64 -4.48 12.82
CA LEU A 42 -4.09 -4.60 12.61
C LEU A 42 -4.90 -4.29 13.87
N ALA A 43 -4.35 -4.50 15.08
CA ALA A 43 -5.05 -4.22 16.33
C ALA A 43 -5.46 -2.74 16.46
N TYR A 44 -4.68 -1.82 15.89
CA TYR A 44 -5.03 -0.39 15.82
C TYR A 44 -6.25 -0.10 14.93
N HIS A 45 -6.63 -1.05 14.09
CA HIS A 45 -7.76 -0.97 13.14
C HIS A 45 -8.89 -1.94 13.51
N GLY A 46 -8.95 -2.41 14.77
CA GLY A 46 -9.97 -3.37 15.21
C GLY A 46 -9.70 -4.82 14.78
N GLY A 47 -8.46 -5.13 14.39
CA GLY A 47 -8.00 -6.46 14.03
C GLY A 47 -8.13 -6.80 12.54
N THR A 48 -8.77 -5.96 11.74
CA THR A 48 -8.98 -6.19 10.31
C THR A 48 -8.88 -4.90 9.48
N LEU A 49 -8.53 -5.04 8.21
CA LEU A 49 -8.66 -3.98 7.21
C LEU A 49 -9.86 -4.29 6.33
N GLN A 50 -11.03 -3.85 6.76
CA GLN A 50 -12.30 -4.13 6.09
C GLN A 50 -12.87 -2.86 5.49
N PHE A 51 -13.39 -2.97 4.26
CA PHE A 51 -14.17 -1.89 3.67
C PHE A 51 -15.49 -1.69 4.41
N ASP A 52 -15.91 -0.44 4.58
CA ASP A 52 -17.21 -0.06 5.11
C ASP A 52 -18.35 -0.46 4.14
N ALA A 53 -19.60 -0.19 4.53
CA ALA A 53 -20.78 -0.52 3.73
C ALA A 53 -20.81 0.20 2.37
N GLN A 54 -20.09 1.32 2.24
CA GLN A 54 -19.94 2.09 1.01
C GLN A 54 -18.75 1.60 0.16
N GLY A 55 -17.98 0.64 0.67
CA GLY A 55 -16.85 0.04 0.00
C GLY A 55 -15.55 0.85 0.14
N PHE A 56 -15.40 1.62 1.21
CA PHE A 56 -14.22 2.42 1.51
C PHE A 56 -13.50 1.94 2.76
N LEU A 57 -12.18 2.06 2.75
CA LEU A 57 -11.33 1.87 3.91
C LEU A 57 -10.52 3.15 4.07
N TYR A 58 -10.58 3.76 5.25
CA TYR A 58 -9.88 4.99 5.53
C TYR A 58 -8.61 4.66 6.28
N LEU A 59 -7.45 4.98 5.70
CA LEU A 59 -6.16 4.75 6.33
C LEU A 59 -5.43 6.08 6.48
N ASN A 60 -4.87 6.31 7.66
CA ASN A 60 -3.92 7.40 7.84
C ASN A 60 -2.64 7.05 7.07
N GLY A 61 -2.03 8.04 6.45
CA GLY A 61 -0.83 7.81 5.68
C GLY A 61 0.01 9.05 5.52
N ASP A 62 1.03 8.86 4.71
CA ASP A 62 2.11 9.79 4.55
C ASP A 62 2.23 10.21 3.10
N THR A 63 2.20 11.52 2.86
CA THR A 63 2.25 12.03 1.51
C THR A 63 3.65 11.87 0.93
N GLY A 64 3.81 10.93 0.01
CA GLY A 64 5.03 10.76 -0.80
C GLY A 64 5.71 9.39 -0.63
N ILE A 65 6.73 9.15 -1.45
CA ILE A 65 7.63 7.99 -1.31
C ILE A 65 9.00 8.54 -0.95
N SER A 66 9.38 8.38 0.32
CA SER A 66 10.66 8.89 0.85
C SER A 66 11.85 8.11 0.28
N ALA A 67 12.99 8.79 0.15
CA ALA A 67 14.27 8.11 -0.10
C ALA A 67 14.69 7.22 1.08
N GLY A 68 14.14 7.46 2.28
CA GLY A 68 14.41 6.66 3.49
C GLY A 68 13.92 5.22 3.43
N VAL A 69 13.06 4.87 2.46
CA VAL A 69 12.60 3.48 2.23
C VAL A 69 13.15 2.87 0.94
N LYS A 70 14.20 3.51 0.37
CA LYS A 70 14.79 3.09 -0.92
C LYS A 70 15.34 1.68 -0.85
N ASP A 71 16.03 1.35 0.23
CA ASP A 71 16.75 0.08 0.34
C ASP A 71 15.74 -1.06 0.50
N GLU A 72 14.64 -0.83 1.23
CA GLU A 72 13.54 -1.77 1.40
C GLU A 72 12.80 -2.01 0.09
N LEU A 73 12.46 -0.95 -0.64
CA LEU A 73 11.85 -1.06 -1.96
C LEU A 73 12.77 -1.82 -2.94
N THR A 74 14.08 -1.58 -2.86
CA THR A 74 15.09 -2.27 -3.68
C THR A 74 15.18 -3.76 -3.30
N ALA A 75 15.13 -4.10 -2.02
CA ALA A 75 15.18 -5.46 -1.50
C ALA A 75 13.97 -6.34 -1.89
N ILE A 76 12.88 -5.72 -2.36
CA ILE A 76 11.68 -6.40 -2.82
C ILE A 76 11.48 -6.33 -4.34
N ILE A 77 12.47 -5.87 -5.12
CA ILE A 77 12.44 -5.99 -6.58
C ILE A 77 12.23 -7.47 -6.96
N GLY A 78 11.35 -7.71 -7.92
CA GLY A 78 10.96 -9.04 -8.37
C GLY A 78 9.96 -9.75 -7.45
N LYS A 79 9.71 -9.27 -6.23
CA LYS A 79 8.78 -9.90 -5.28
C LYS A 79 7.35 -9.37 -5.46
N PRO A 80 6.33 -10.24 -5.39
CA PRO A 80 4.94 -9.81 -5.41
C PRO A 80 4.56 -9.11 -4.10
N ARG A 81 3.76 -8.04 -4.19
CA ARG A 81 3.26 -7.21 -3.08
C ARG A 81 1.83 -6.76 -3.34
N ILE A 82 1.08 -6.47 -2.28
CA ILE A 82 -0.27 -5.90 -2.35
C ILE A 82 -0.14 -4.40 -2.13
N LEU A 83 -0.77 -3.60 -2.99
CA LEU A 83 -0.87 -2.15 -2.83
C LEU A 83 -2.33 -1.72 -2.64
N PRO A 84 -2.63 -0.85 -1.66
CA PRO A 84 -3.92 -0.19 -1.59
C PRO A 84 -4.02 0.86 -2.71
N VAL A 85 -5.17 0.92 -3.36
CA VAL A 85 -5.52 1.95 -4.34
C VAL A 85 -6.57 2.85 -3.71
N PHE A 86 -6.30 4.16 -3.74
CA PHE A 86 -7.18 5.16 -3.18
C PHE A 86 -7.84 6.01 -4.26
N ARG A 87 -8.97 6.62 -3.94
CA ARG A 87 -9.67 7.56 -4.84
C ARG A 87 -9.47 9.02 -4.46
N SER A 88 -9.21 9.30 -3.19
CA SER A 88 -9.00 10.65 -2.66
C SER A 88 -8.09 10.60 -1.44
N VAL A 89 -7.44 11.73 -1.18
CA VAL A 89 -6.68 12.00 0.03
C VAL A 89 -7.20 13.30 0.65
N THR A 90 -7.40 13.32 1.95
CA THR A 90 -7.75 14.53 2.71
C THR A 90 -6.64 14.85 3.71
N ASN A 91 -6.45 16.13 4.02
CA ASN A 91 -5.39 16.66 4.88
C ASN A 91 -3.94 16.47 4.35
N PRO A 92 -3.01 17.36 4.69
CA PRO A 92 -1.62 17.27 4.25
C PRO A 92 -0.71 16.51 5.23
N GLY A 93 0.43 16.04 4.71
CA GLY A 93 1.52 15.48 5.50
C GLY A 93 1.13 14.24 6.29
N ASN A 94 1.60 14.15 7.52
CA ASN A 94 1.34 13.02 8.42
C ASN A 94 -0.14 12.89 8.88
N ASN A 95 -0.96 13.90 8.60
CA ASN A 95 -2.39 13.84 8.92
C ASN A 95 -3.22 13.37 7.71
N ALA A 96 -2.57 13.02 6.60
CA ALA A 96 -3.26 12.60 5.39
C ALA A 96 -4.10 11.35 5.64
N THR A 97 -5.34 11.37 5.16
CA THR A 97 -6.25 10.24 5.22
C THR A 97 -6.58 9.80 3.80
N TYR A 98 -6.17 8.59 3.46
CA TYR A 98 -6.40 7.99 2.16
C TYR A 98 -7.71 7.19 2.17
N GLN A 99 -8.56 7.46 1.20
CA GLN A 99 -9.78 6.70 0.97
C GLN A 99 -9.49 5.53 0.02
N ILE A 100 -9.16 4.37 0.58
CA ILE A 100 -8.86 3.14 -0.14
C ILE A 100 -10.15 2.53 -0.69
N VAL A 101 -10.11 2.12 -1.96
CA VAL A 101 -11.26 1.56 -2.69
C VAL A 101 -11.01 0.14 -3.20
N THR A 102 -9.76 -0.27 -3.34
CA THR A 102 -9.38 -1.62 -3.78
C THR A 102 -7.94 -1.96 -3.39
N PHE A 103 -7.59 -3.23 -3.47
CA PHE A 103 -6.23 -3.74 -3.35
C PHE A 103 -5.78 -4.37 -4.65
N VAL A 104 -4.52 -4.14 -5.02
CA VAL A 104 -3.95 -4.65 -6.27
C VAL A 104 -2.67 -5.42 -6.00
N GLY A 105 -2.59 -6.63 -6.55
CA GLY A 105 -1.38 -7.43 -6.60
C GLY A 105 -0.41 -6.89 -7.66
N VAL A 106 0.81 -6.57 -7.25
CA VAL A 106 1.85 -6.01 -8.12
C VAL A 106 3.19 -6.67 -7.85
N ARG A 107 4.16 -6.42 -8.73
CA ARG A 107 5.57 -6.72 -8.53
C ARG A 107 6.38 -5.48 -8.85
N ILE A 108 7.37 -5.19 -8.00
CA ILE A 108 8.33 -4.11 -8.26
C ILE A 108 9.33 -4.57 -9.32
N LEU A 109 9.49 -3.76 -10.36
CA LEU A 109 10.44 -3.99 -11.46
C LEU A 109 11.71 -3.17 -11.30
N GLU A 110 11.56 -1.94 -10.80
CA GLU A 110 12.68 -1.00 -10.70
C GLU A 110 12.45 0.02 -9.59
N VAL A 111 13.52 0.38 -8.89
CA VAL A 111 13.54 1.44 -7.89
C VAL A 111 14.71 2.36 -8.18
N LYS A 112 14.40 3.62 -8.48
CA LYS A 112 15.37 4.71 -8.64
C LYS A 112 14.85 5.94 -7.92
N LEU A 113 15.33 6.17 -6.70
CA LEU A 113 14.93 7.31 -5.86
C LEU A 113 16.00 8.40 -5.74
N THR A 114 17.16 8.22 -6.38
CA THR A 114 18.28 9.16 -6.40
C THR A 114 18.53 9.71 -7.81
N GLY A 115 19.18 10.88 -7.90
CA GLY A 115 19.41 11.60 -9.16
C GLY A 115 18.36 12.68 -9.44
N SER A 116 18.33 13.19 -10.68
CA SER A 116 17.39 14.24 -11.10
C SER A 116 15.93 13.78 -10.96
N MET A 117 15.02 14.70 -10.65
CA MET A 117 13.60 14.40 -10.47
C MET A 117 12.97 13.68 -11.68
N SER A 118 13.36 14.05 -12.89
CA SER A 118 12.90 13.39 -14.13
C SER A 118 13.37 11.94 -14.25
N SER A 119 14.46 11.57 -13.59
CA SER A 119 15.01 10.22 -13.63
C SER A 119 14.46 9.29 -12.55
N LYS A 120 13.90 9.86 -11.47
CA LYS A 120 13.36 9.08 -10.35
C LYS A 120 12.09 8.34 -10.75
N ARG A 121 12.02 7.06 -10.38
CA ARG A 121 10.92 6.17 -10.70
C ARG A 121 10.86 4.98 -9.76
N VAL A 122 9.67 4.47 -9.54
CA VAL A 122 9.42 3.16 -8.93
C VAL A 122 8.48 2.45 -9.88
N THR A 123 9.01 1.54 -10.69
CA THR A 123 8.23 0.89 -11.74
C THR A 123 7.64 -0.40 -11.20
N ILE A 124 6.35 -0.59 -11.41
CA ILE A 124 5.60 -1.79 -11.05
C ILE A 124 4.87 -2.38 -12.25
N GLN A 125 4.50 -3.65 -12.14
CA GLN A 125 3.55 -4.32 -13.02
C GLN A 125 2.56 -5.14 -12.19
N PRO A 126 1.34 -5.42 -12.71
CA PRO A 126 0.47 -6.39 -12.09
C PRO A 126 1.14 -7.74 -11.89
N ALA A 127 0.90 -8.37 -10.75
CA ALA A 127 1.36 -9.72 -10.46
C ALA A 127 0.36 -10.41 -9.55
N ARG A 128 0.14 -11.71 -9.78
CA ARG A 128 -0.70 -12.51 -8.88
C ARG A 128 -0.03 -12.60 -7.51
N VAL A 129 -0.75 -12.20 -6.47
CA VAL A 129 -0.37 -12.37 -5.07
C VAL A 129 -1.32 -13.38 -4.44
N ILE A 130 -0.77 -14.37 -3.76
CA ILE A 130 -1.55 -15.29 -2.92
C ILE A 130 -1.23 -14.91 -1.46
N THR A 131 -2.26 -14.59 -0.69
CA THR A 131 -2.14 -14.22 0.73
C THR A 131 -3.14 -14.99 1.57
N GLN A 132 -2.78 -15.32 2.81
CA GLN A 132 -3.71 -15.82 3.81
C GLN A 132 -4.36 -14.65 4.55
N GLY A 133 -5.50 -14.88 5.20
CA GLY A 133 -6.20 -13.84 5.98
C GLY A 133 -7.00 -12.84 5.15
N ALA A 134 -7.24 -13.09 3.87
CA ALA A 134 -8.14 -12.25 3.08
C ALA A 134 -9.58 -12.41 3.56
N ILE A 135 -10.29 -11.28 3.68
CA ILE A 135 -11.71 -11.27 3.98
C ILE A 135 -12.46 -11.48 2.65
N PRO A 136 -13.18 -12.61 2.46
CA PRO A 136 -13.91 -12.84 1.23
C PRO A 136 -15.04 -11.81 1.09
N ALA A 137 -15.18 -11.23 -0.10
CA ALA A 137 -16.36 -10.45 -0.41
C ALA A 137 -17.56 -11.40 -0.52
N THR A 138 -18.67 -11.07 0.14
CA THR A 138 -19.96 -11.75 -0.06
C THR A 138 -20.68 -11.28 -1.34
N GLY A 139 -20.16 -10.23 -2.00
CA GLY A 139 -20.60 -9.72 -3.30
C GLY A 139 -19.52 -9.83 -4.38
N GLY A 140 -19.47 -8.85 -5.30
CA GLY A 140 -18.49 -8.83 -6.38
C GLY A 140 -17.04 -8.58 -5.91
N THR A 141 -16.07 -9.19 -6.59
CA THR A 141 -14.64 -9.01 -6.32
C THR A 141 -14.22 -7.56 -6.57
N LYS A 142 -13.71 -6.88 -5.53
CA LYS A 142 -13.15 -5.52 -5.67
C LYS A 142 -11.65 -5.52 -5.99
N SER A 143 -10.89 -6.47 -5.44
CA SER A 143 -9.42 -6.54 -5.55
C SER A 143 -8.95 -7.19 -6.86
N TYR A 144 -7.85 -6.70 -7.42
CA TYR A 144 -7.28 -7.21 -8.67
C TYR A 144 -5.96 -7.95 -8.42
N ALA A 145 -5.82 -9.15 -9.00
CA ALA A 145 -4.63 -9.99 -8.87
C ALA A 145 -4.23 -10.36 -7.43
N VAL A 146 -5.16 -10.27 -6.47
CA VAL A 146 -5.00 -10.73 -5.08
C VAL A 146 -5.92 -11.93 -4.86
N TYR A 147 -5.36 -13.03 -4.36
CA TYR A 147 -6.06 -14.29 -4.14
C TYR A 147 -5.77 -14.81 -2.73
N SER A 148 -6.69 -15.58 -2.18
CA SER A 148 -6.47 -16.37 -0.96
C SER A 148 -6.68 -17.84 -1.26
N PRO A 149 -5.88 -18.74 -0.67
CA PRO A 149 -6.26 -20.14 -0.61
C PRO A 149 -7.66 -20.28 0.01
N VAL A 150 -8.40 -21.28 -0.42
CA VAL A 150 -9.64 -21.67 0.26
C VAL A 150 -9.25 -22.21 1.64
N TRP A 151 -9.94 -21.74 2.67
CA TRP A 151 -9.75 -22.17 4.04
C TRP A 151 -11.12 -22.36 4.69
N LEU A 152 -11.27 -23.47 5.40
CA LEU A 152 -12.50 -23.82 6.08
C LEU A 152 -12.45 -23.15 7.45
N VAL A 153 -13.30 -22.16 7.67
CA VAL A 153 -13.42 -21.48 8.96
C VAL A 153 -14.48 -22.22 9.77
N ARG A 154 -14.15 -22.63 10.99
CA ARG A 154 -15.07 -23.27 11.93
C ARG A 154 -15.93 -22.24 12.65
#